data_AF-A0AAW0TD94-F1
#
_entry.id   AF-A0AAW0TD94-F1
#
_cell.length_a   1.000
_cell.length_b   1.000
_cell.length_c   1.000
_cell.angle_alpha   90.00
_cell.angle_beta   90.00
_cell.angle_gamma   90.00
#
_symmetry.space_group_name_H-M   'P 1'
#
loop_
_entity.id
_entity.type
_entity.pdbx_description
1 polymer ?
#
loop_
_entity_poly.entity_id
_entity_poly.type
_entity_poly.pdbx_seq_one_letter_code
_entity_poly.pdbx_strand_id
1 'polypeptide(L)'
;METSEVNKLLEGQTTFAQEEDGLKIYHIHPWQEREDRERGFRVFCIGEPSDQPTRCVLLLGETGAGKTTFINAAINHLFGVRFEEPFRLQLKEETEDNRMETESQTDLITAYTVYYKEGMKHKYNFVFIDTPGLADTRGVQQQRDTRSRLEAFLTSDFGVDDLHCVGLVAKGNTNRDFDSQKTLLKEIISLLGDSVPEITHIFATFAVDKPIVDAVMKNAGVSFKSMFQFDNGVLFCFQTLQTMVSLRWNVMTAQYETFIDALINAPSVSVRILRERKLFDTCKKNLKVKIEKLATSVAAMEIDKKIYVKYELQEAKNEGWMQEETIEKKITVDLEDGIHAHNCHTCQQTCIFPCYNSSGSGILAGLAGGAGGTAAGAVIANLTTNVITAAAARAASARGLAASVGNMAVRTLGGAITASEVGAVGAAGTSASLAIGGVLGIAVGLFTEAMFSRMTSSCGVMGVDSVCEKDGCTHPLPQHVKEERIIVRESEVNKKIDKDMKELYDVATSKKLDANAKIINGRQKILSYRRSISHITVELMYHAKRVQELTSQHSDYIEDVTSQLINEIRLGEPNIIPYAVKHINILKKAMQKLTEYPANQVLGKHELVEEMLVSVYRDH
;
A
#
# COMPACT_ATOMS: atom_id res chain seq x y z
N MET A 1 -23.95 -11.06 -59.71
CA MET A 1 -23.09 -11.43 -58.56
C MET A 1 -23.04 -12.94 -58.37
N GLU A 2 -24.16 -13.66 -58.39
CA GLU A 2 -24.26 -15.10 -58.04
C GLU A 2 -23.22 -16.05 -58.68
N THR A 3 -22.72 -15.73 -59.89
CA THR A 3 -21.71 -16.52 -60.61
C THR A 3 -20.27 -16.03 -60.43
N SER A 4 -20.03 -14.93 -59.73
CA SER A 4 -18.71 -14.32 -59.52
C SER A 4 -17.97 -14.93 -58.33
N GLU A 5 -16.63 -14.96 -58.39
CA GLU A 5 -15.80 -15.40 -57.25
C GLU A 5 -15.99 -14.50 -56.02
N VAL A 6 -16.28 -13.22 -56.23
CA VAL A 6 -16.61 -12.24 -55.19
C VAL A 6 -17.83 -12.66 -54.36
N ASN A 7 -18.81 -13.31 -54.98
CA ASN A 7 -20.01 -13.78 -54.26
C ASN A 7 -19.68 -14.85 -53.23
N LYS A 8 -18.68 -15.70 -53.49
CA LYS A 8 -18.20 -16.70 -52.51
C LYS A 8 -17.46 -16.02 -51.35
N LEU A 9 -16.84 -14.87 -51.60
CA LEU A 9 -16.13 -14.11 -50.57
C LEU A 9 -17.10 -13.45 -49.59
N LEU A 10 -18.22 -12.94 -50.10
CA LEU A 10 -19.21 -12.14 -49.36
C LEU A 10 -20.57 -12.84 -49.16
N GLU A 11 -20.62 -14.17 -49.29
CA GLU A 11 -21.86 -14.95 -49.23
C GLU A 11 -22.65 -14.64 -47.95
N GLY A 12 -23.92 -14.23 -48.11
CA GLY A 12 -24.80 -13.83 -47.00
C GLY A 12 -24.50 -12.45 -46.39
N GLN A 13 -23.46 -11.74 -46.82
CA GLN A 13 -23.06 -10.43 -46.31
C GLN A 13 -23.44 -9.26 -47.23
N THR A 14 -24.19 -9.51 -48.31
CA THR A 14 -24.59 -8.48 -49.27
C THR A 14 -26.06 -8.55 -49.60
N THR A 15 -26.69 -7.39 -49.84
CA THR A 15 -28.03 -7.31 -50.44
C THR A 15 -28.01 -6.48 -51.70
N PHE A 16 -28.85 -6.85 -52.68
CA PHE A 16 -29.11 -5.99 -53.81
C PHE A 16 -29.68 -4.65 -53.32
N ALA A 17 -29.14 -3.54 -53.81
CA ALA A 17 -29.55 -2.19 -53.46
C ALA A 17 -30.31 -1.53 -54.61
N GLN A 18 -29.66 -1.40 -55.75
CA GLN A 18 -30.22 -0.75 -56.94
C GLN A 18 -29.54 -1.27 -58.22
N GLU A 19 -30.16 -0.99 -59.36
CA GLU A 19 -29.61 -1.25 -60.68
C GLU A 19 -29.91 -0.07 -61.58
N GLU A 20 -28.89 0.42 -62.27
CA GLU A 20 -29.01 1.54 -63.21
C GLU A 20 -28.09 1.25 -64.40
N ASP A 21 -28.63 1.39 -65.62
CA ASP A 21 -27.97 1.05 -66.89
C ASP A 21 -27.24 -0.30 -66.89
N GLY A 22 -27.86 -1.33 -66.32
CA GLY A 22 -27.33 -2.70 -66.28
C GLY A 22 -26.18 -2.93 -65.28
N LEU A 23 -25.81 -1.91 -64.49
CA LEU A 23 -24.85 -2.04 -63.39
C LEU A 23 -25.59 -2.22 -62.07
N LYS A 24 -25.40 -3.38 -61.42
CA LYS A 24 -26.04 -3.70 -60.13
C LYS A 24 -25.19 -3.23 -58.96
N ILE A 25 -25.79 -2.53 -58.01
CA ILE A 25 -25.12 -2.15 -56.75
C ILE A 25 -25.57 -3.10 -55.65
N TYR A 26 -24.59 -3.69 -54.97
CA TYR A 26 -24.81 -4.53 -53.79
C TYR A 26 -24.29 -3.82 -52.56
N HIS A 27 -25.15 -3.65 -51.57
CA HIS A 27 -24.78 -3.17 -50.25
C HIS A 27 -24.10 -4.28 -49.47
N ILE A 28 -22.89 -4.03 -48.98
CA ILE A 28 -22.22 -4.87 -47.99
C ILE A 28 -22.80 -4.53 -46.61
N HIS A 29 -23.18 -5.56 -45.86
CA HIS A 29 -23.59 -5.49 -44.46
C HIS A 29 -22.43 -5.98 -43.60
N PRO A 30 -21.51 -5.08 -43.21
CA PRO A 30 -20.55 -5.45 -42.20
C PRO A 30 -21.26 -5.77 -40.89
N TRP A 31 -20.75 -6.73 -40.14
CA TRP A 31 -21.25 -6.99 -38.79
C TRP A 31 -20.59 -6.01 -37.82
N GLN A 32 -21.40 -5.48 -36.89
CA GLN A 32 -20.91 -4.56 -35.88
C GLN A 32 -20.20 -5.33 -34.78
N GLU A 33 -18.88 -5.18 -34.67
CA GLU A 33 -18.09 -5.80 -33.62
C GLU A 33 -18.21 -5.03 -32.31
N ARG A 34 -18.17 -3.69 -32.40
CA ARG A 34 -18.16 -2.83 -31.23
C ARG A 34 -18.76 -1.46 -31.54
N GLU A 35 -19.41 -0.88 -30.53
CA GLU A 35 -19.84 0.51 -30.56
C GLU A 35 -19.71 1.09 -29.16
N ASP A 36 -19.17 2.31 -29.07
CA ASP A 36 -19.13 3.11 -27.85
C ASP A 36 -19.60 4.51 -28.22
N ARG A 37 -20.91 4.75 -28.07
CA ARG A 37 -21.52 6.04 -28.39
C ARG A 37 -21.04 7.17 -27.49
N GLU A 38 -20.69 6.88 -26.24
CA GLU A 38 -20.18 7.88 -25.29
C GLU A 38 -18.79 8.36 -25.71
N ARG A 39 -17.93 7.44 -26.16
CA ARG A 39 -16.59 7.78 -26.68
C ARG A 39 -16.60 8.17 -28.16
N GLY A 40 -17.72 8.00 -28.84
CA GLY A 40 -17.96 8.48 -30.19
C GLY A 40 -17.33 7.62 -31.29
N PHE A 41 -17.32 6.29 -31.14
CA PHE A 41 -16.79 5.41 -32.18
C PHE A 41 -17.55 4.09 -32.36
N ARG A 42 -17.32 3.45 -33.51
CA ARG A 42 -17.83 2.11 -33.84
C ARG A 42 -16.86 1.33 -34.74
N VAL A 43 -16.93 0.01 -34.67
CA VAL A 43 -16.08 -0.93 -35.40
C VAL A 43 -16.96 -1.93 -36.13
N PHE A 44 -16.74 -2.02 -37.43
CA PHE A 44 -17.44 -2.88 -38.36
C PHE A 44 -16.46 -3.83 -39.02
N CYS A 45 -16.91 -5.06 -39.24
CA CYS A 45 -16.07 -6.12 -39.78
C CYS A 45 -16.71 -6.76 -41.01
N ILE A 46 -15.89 -7.06 -42.01
CA ILE A 46 -16.26 -7.70 -43.27
C ILE A 46 -15.46 -8.99 -43.39
N GLY A 47 -16.14 -10.10 -43.63
CA GLY A 47 -15.54 -11.43 -43.56
C GLY A 47 -15.41 -11.97 -42.12
N GLU A 48 -14.82 -13.14 -42.01
CA GLU A 48 -14.52 -13.81 -40.74
C GLU A 48 -13.14 -13.40 -40.22
N PRO A 49 -12.91 -13.33 -38.90
CA PRO A 49 -11.60 -13.01 -38.32
C PRO A 49 -10.48 -13.89 -38.89
N SER A 50 -9.34 -13.27 -39.16
CA SER A 50 -8.19 -13.89 -39.81
C SER A 50 -6.90 -13.49 -39.10
N ASP A 51 -5.97 -14.45 -38.96
CA ASP A 51 -4.67 -14.25 -38.31
C ASP A 51 -3.62 -13.57 -39.23
N GLN A 52 -4.03 -13.12 -40.42
CA GLN A 52 -3.12 -12.38 -41.32
C GLN A 52 -2.69 -11.04 -40.71
N PRO A 53 -1.51 -10.51 -41.08
CA PRO A 53 -1.07 -9.21 -40.61
C PRO A 53 -2.06 -8.11 -41.00
N THR A 54 -2.25 -7.13 -40.12
CA THR A 54 -3.18 -6.02 -40.34
C THR A 54 -2.47 -4.77 -40.86
N ARG A 55 -3.09 -4.06 -41.81
CA ARG A 55 -2.68 -2.74 -42.28
C ARG A 55 -3.76 -1.72 -42.01
N CYS A 56 -3.42 -0.68 -41.25
CA CYS A 56 -4.37 0.30 -40.74
C CYS A 56 -4.14 1.68 -41.36
N VAL A 57 -5.23 2.28 -41.85
CA VAL A 57 -5.25 3.58 -42.54
C VAL A 57 -6.23 4.49 -41.81
N LEU A 58 -5.75 5.65 -41.35
CA LEU A 58 -6.56 6.72 -40.77
C LEU A 58 -6.86 7.78 -41.84
N LEU A 59 -8.13 8.04 -42.13
CA LEU A 59 -8.55 9.00 -43.15
C LEU A 59 -8.98 10.32 -42.52
N LEU A 60 -8.30 11.40 -42.87
CA LEU A 60 -8.60 12.75 -42.40
C LEU A 60 -9.00 13.62 -43.58
N GLY A 61 -10.12 14.34 -43.49
CA GLY A 61 -10.54 15.22 -44.57
C GLY A 61 -11.89 15.87 -44.31
N GLU A 62 -12.18 16.94 -45.05
CA GLU A 62 -13.46 17.64 -44.96
C GLU A 62 -14.64 16.76 -45.38
N THR A 63 -15.86 17.17 -45.05
CA THR A 63 -17.06 16.55 -45.62
C THR A 63 -17.03 16.68 -47.14
N GLY A 64 -17.39 15.61 -47.85
CA GLY A 64 -17.38 15.60 -49.31
C GLY A 64 -15.97 15.58 -49.95
N ALA A 65 -14.90 15.39 -49.17
CA ALA A 65 -13.56 15.16 -49.71
C ALA A 65 -13.40 13.78 -50.40
N GLY A 66 -14.34 12.85 -50.15
CA GLY A 66 -14.37 11.53 -50.81
C GLY A 66 -13.79 10.38 -49.97
N LYS A 67 -13.77 10.49 -48.63
CA LYS A 67 -13.26 9.44 -47.72
C LYS A 67 -14.02 8.12 -47.85
N THR A 68 -15.34 8.14 -47.69
CA THR A 68 -16.20 6.96 -47.83
C THR A 68 -16.16 6.40 -49.26
N THR A 69 -16.10 7.26 -50.28
CA THR A 69 -15.90 6.84 -51.68
C THR A 69 -14.56 6.13 -51.88
N PHE A 70 -13.50 6.60 -51.23
CA PHE A 70 -12.20 5.93 -51.23
C PHE A 70 -12.27 4.53 -50.58
N ILE A 71 -12.97 4.40 -49.45
CA ILE A 71 -13.16 3.10 -48.79
C ILE A 71 -13.93 2.14 -49.70
N ASN A 72 -15.03 2.59 -50.33
CA ASN A 72 -15.80 1.77 -51.27
C ASN A 72 -14.96 1.27 -52.45
N ALA A 73 -14.16 2.14 -53.06
CA ALA A 73 -13.28 1.76 -54.16
C ALA A 73 -12.15 0.81 -53.69
N ALA A 74 -11.58 1.03 -52.50
CA ALA A 74 -10.60 0.13 -51.90
C ALA A 74 -11.18 -1.27 -51.68
N ILE A 75 -12.39 -1.37 -51.13
CA ILE A 75 -13.11 -2.63 -50.91
C ILE A 75 -13.32 -3.39 -52.22
N ASN A 76 -13.83 -2.71 -53.27
CA ASN A 76 -14.00 -3.34 -54.58
C ASN A 76 -12.67 -3.87 -55.13
N HIS A 77 -11.58 -3.11 -54.97
CA HIS A 77 -10.25 -3.53 -55.39
C HIS A 77 -9.74 -4.75 -54.61
N LEU A 78 -9.89 -4.76 -53.28
CA LEU A 78 -9.45 -5.83 -52.37
C LEU A 78 -10.17 -7.16 -52.64
N PHE A 79 -11.48 -7.10 -52.89
CA PHE A 79 -12.27 -8.28 -53.30
C PHE A 79 -12.08 -8.66 -54.76
N GLY A 80 -11.31 -7.88 -55.53
CA GLY A 80 -10.99 -8.21 -56.92
C GLY A 80 -12.15 -8.05 -57.90
N VAL A 81 -13.08 -7.14 -57.62
CA VAL A 81 -14.13 -6.76 -58.59
C VAL A 81 -13.46 -6.27 -59.87
N ARG A 82 -13.87 -6.81 -61.01
CA ARG A 82 -13.32 -6.46 -62.33
C ARG A 82 -14.28 -5.53 -63.07
N PHE A 83 -13.77 -4.83 -64.08
CA PHE A 83 -14.57 -3.90 -64.87
C PHE A 83 -15.78 -4.58 -65.51
N GLU A 84 -15.58 -5.78 -66.05
CA GLU A 84 -16.54 -6.58 -66.81
C GLU A 84 -17.64 -7.19 -65.93
N GLU A 85 -17.45 -7.23 -64.61
CA GLU A 85 -18.46 -7.72 -63.70
C GLU A 85 -19.67 -6.76 -63.73
N PRO A 86 -20.91 -7.27 -63.83
CA PRO A 86 -22.11 -6.45 -63.96
C PRO A 86 -22.58 -5.88 -62.60
N PHE A 87 -21.67 -5.76 -61.63
CA PHE A 87 -22.00 -5.29 -60.30
C PHE A 87 -20.86 -4.54 -59.61
N ARG A 88 -21.21 -3.71 -58.62
CA ARG A 88 -20.27 -3.04 -57.71
C ARG A 88 -20.72 -3.20 -56.26
N LEU A 89 -19.74 -3.14 -55.37
CA LEU A 89 -19.97 -3.19 -53.93
C LEU A 89 -20.02 -1.77 -53.36
N GLN A 90 -20.91 -1.54 -52.41
CA GLN A 90 -20.99 -0.29 -51.67
C GLN A 90 -21.23 -0.61 -50.20
N LEU A 91 -20.52 0.04 -49.28
CA LEU A 91 -20.86 -0.02 -47.87
C LEU A 91 -22.24 0.60 -47.69
N LYS A 92 -23.15 -0.12 -47.01
CA LYS A 92 -24.45 0.43 -46.69
C LYS A 92 -24.28 1.65 -45.78
N GLU A 93 -24.53 2.84 -46.33
CA GLU A 93 -24.80 4.01 -45.49
C GLU A 93 -26.13 3.74 -44.79
N GLU A 94 -26.15 3.81 -43.46
CA GLU A 94 -27.35 3.60 -42.66
C GLU A 94 -28.35 4.75 -42.87
N THR A 95 -28.92 4.98 -44.05
CA THR A 95 -30.08 5.89 -44.14
C THR A 95 -30.91 5.67 -45.38
N GLU A 96 -32.14 5.15 -45.18
CA GLU A 96 -33.36 5.75 -45.76
C GLU A 96 -34.54 5.70 -44.77
N ASP A 97 -34.69 4.67 -43.92
CA ASP A 97 -35.86 4.59 -43.00
C ASP A 97 -35.75 5.39 -41.69
N ASN A 98 -34.56 5.89 -41.31
CA ASN A 98 -34.33 6.62 -40.05
C ASN A 98 -34.04 8.12 -40.25
N ARG A 99 -34.35 8.69 -41.42
CA ARG A 99 -34.08 10.12 -41.76
C ARG A 99 -34.88 11.15 -40.93
N MET A 100 -35.69 10.73 -39.95
CA MET A 100 -36.43 11.65 -39.08
C MET A 100 -35.63 12.25 -37.91
N GLU A 101 -34.35 11.93 -37.73
CA GLU A 101 -33.48 12.61 -36.75
C GLU A 101 -32.22 13.18 -37.44
N THR A 102 -32.35 14.41 -37.91
CA THR A 102 -31.44 15.12 -38.83
C THR A 102 -30.27 15.82 -38.13
N GLU A 103 -29.52 15.16 -37.22
CA GLU A 103 -28.29 15.75 -36.65
C GLU A 103 -27.10 14.81 -36.37
N SER A 104 -27.24 13.46 -36.35
CA SER A 104 -26.26 12.61 -35.63
C SER A 104 -25.45 11.58 -36.44
N GLN A 105 -25.63 11.45 -37.76
CA GLN A 105 -24.97 10.37 -38.52
C GLN A 105 -23.49 10.61 -38.88
N THR A 106 -23.05 11.87 -38.92
CA THR A 106 -21.67 12.24 -39.30
C THR A 106 -20.72 12.37 -38.11
N ASP A 107 -21.12 11.93 -36.91
CA ASP A 107 -20.45 12.28 -35.66
C ASP A 107 -19.49 11.21 -35.12
N LEU A 108 -19.66 9.94 -35.49
CA LEU A 108 -18.86 8.84 -34.96
C LEU A 108 -17.63 8.53 -35.82
N ILE A 109 -16.49 8.24 -35.18
CA ILE A 109 -15.34 7.61 -35.84
C ILE A 109 -15.70 6.15 -36.15
N THR A 110 -15.56 5.75 -37.41
CA THR A 110 -15.96 4.41 -37.85
C THR A 110 -14.75 3.66 -38.41
N ALA A 111 -14.43 2.50 -37.82
CA ALA A 111 -13.41 1.62 -38.36
C ALA A 111 -14.06 0.46 -39.14
N TYR A 112 -13.59 0.23 -40.36
CA TYR A 112 -13.97 -0.90 -41.20
C TYR A 112 -12.80 -1.87 -41.31
N THR A 113 -12.91 -3.03 -40.67
CA THR A 113 -11.95 -4.12 -40.77
C THR A 113 -12.38 -5.09 -41.86
N VAL A 114 -11.58 -5.19 -42.92
CA VAL A 114 -11.72 -6.18 -43.98
C VAL A 114 -10.74 -7.31 -43.68
N TYR A 115 -11.26 -8.44 -43.23
CA TYR A 115 -10.45 -9.62 -42.97
C TYR A 115 -10.09 -10.34 -44.26
N TYR A 116 -8.87 -10.87 -44.31
CA TYR A 116 -8.42 -11.70 -45.42
C TYR A 116 -9.25 -12.98 -45.51
N LYS A 117 -9.62 -13.33 -46.75
CA LYS A 117 -10.20 -14.62 -47.12
C LYS A 117 -9.50 -15.15 -48.37
N GLU A 118 -9.34 -16.47 -48.46
CA GLU A 118 -8.76 -17.11 -49.64
C GLU A 118 -9.51 -16.68 -50.91
N GLY A 119 -8.77 -16.23 -51.93
CA GLY A 119 -9.32 -15.61 -53.15
C GLY A 119 -9.25 -14.08 -53.20
N MET A 120 -8.94 -13.40 -52.10
CA MET A 120 -8.60 -11.98 -52.12
C MET A 120 -7.20 -11.72 -52.73
N LYS A 121 -7.00 -10.54 -53.33
CA LYS A 121 -5.74 -10.18 -54.00
C LYS A 121 -4.53 -10.17 -53.06
N HIS A 122 -4.72 -9.69 -51.83
CA HIS A 122 -3.65 -9.39 -50.88
C HIS A 122 -3.86 -10.16 -49.58
N LYS A 123 -2.84 -10.89 -49.11
CA LYS A 123 -2.88 -11.73 -47.89
C LYS A 123 -2.70 -10.91 -46.61
N TYR A 124 -3.53 -9.90 -46.41
CA TYR A 124 -3.51 -8.98 -45.28
C TYR A 124 -4.94 -8.64 -44.85
N ASN A 125 -5.10 -8.35 -43.57
CA ASN A 125 -6.29 -7.67 -43.08
C ASN A 125 -6.11 -6.16 -43.30
N PHE A 126 -7.17 -5.44 -43.65
CA PHE A 126 -7.14 -3.99 -43.86
C PHE A 126 -8.12 -3.29 -42.94
N VAL A 127 -7.68 -2.25 -42.24
CA VAL A 127 -8.51 -1.44 -41.36
C VAL A 127 -8.54 -0.01 -41.89
N PHE A 128 -9.73 0.46 -42.27
CA PHE A 128 -9.95 1.84 -42.70
C PHE A 128 -10.71 2.58 -41.61
N ILE A 129 -10.06 3.56 -40.98
CA ILE A 129 -10.66 4.43 -39.97
C ILE A 129 -11.18 5.69 -40.70
N ASP A 130 -12.49 5.77 -40.87
CA ASP A 130 -13.19 6.94 -41.38
C ASP A 130 -13.48 7.90 -40.23
N THR A 131 -13.03 9.14 -40.36
CA THR A 131 -13.37 10.20 -39.41
C THR A 131 -14.52 11.04 -39.93
N PRO A 132 -15.35 11.63 -39.04
CA PRO A 132 -16.21 12.76 -39.37
C PRO A 132 -15.53 13.80 -40.25
N GLY A 133 -16.31 14.45 -41.13
CA GLY A 133 -15.81 15.54 -41.96
C GLY A 133 -15.28 16.70 -41.14
N LEU A 134 -14.02 17.06 -41.36
CA LEU A 134 -13.38 18.19 -40.68
C LEU A 134 -13.96 19.49 -41.25
N ALA A 135 -14.53 20.33 -40.37
CA ALA A 135 -14.95 21.70 -40.68
C ALA A 135 -16.09 21.87 -41.70
N ASP A 136 -17.19 21.14 -41.55
CA ASP A 136 -18.43 21.48 -42.25
C ASP A 136 -19.34 22.28 -41.31
N THR A 137 -19.22 23.62 -41.36
CA THR A 137 -20.21 24.62 -40.90
C THR A 137 -20.37 25.00 -39.42
N ARG A 138 -19.66 24.42 -38.42
CA ARG A 138 -19.97 24.68 -36.98
C ARG A 138 -18.83 25.16 -36.05
N GLY A 139 -17.65 25.50 -36.57
CA GLY A 139 -16.59 26.20 -35.82
C GLY A 139 -15.69 25.32 -34.91
N VAL A 140 -14.95 25.98 -34.01
CA VAL A 140 -13.84 25.41 -33.18
C VAL A 140 -14.29 24.26 -32.25
N GLN A 141 -15.56 24.24 -31.83
CA GLN A 141 -16.04 23.25 -30.86
C GLN A 141 -16.11 21.84 -31.46
N GLN A 142 -16.61 21.69 -32.69
CA GLN A 142 -16.70 20.39 -33.36
C GLN A 142 -15.31 19.79 -33.66
N GLN A 143 -14.29 20.65 -33.86
CA GLN A 143 -12.91 20.22 -34.00
C GLN A 143 -12.36 19.65 -32.68
N ARG A 144 -12.65 20.29 -31.54
CA ARG A 144 -12.30 19.77 -30.21
C ARG A 144 -12.98 18.43 -29.92
N ASP A 145 -14.25 18.30 -30.32
CA ASP A 145 -15.01 17.07 -30.13
C ASP A 145 -14.44 15.94 -31.00
N THR A 146 -14.11 16.23 -32.26
CA THR A 146 -13.46 15.26 -33.17
C THR A 146 -12.10 14.81 -32.63
N ARG A 147 -11.30 15.74 -32.11
CA ARG A 147 -10.03 15.43 -31.43
C ARG A 147 -10.24 14.49 -30.23
N SER A 148 -11.15 14.85 -29.33
CA SER A 148 -11.43 14.08 -28.12
C SER A 148 -11.88 12.66 -28.47
N ARG A 149 -12.76 12.52 -29.48
CA ARG A 149 -13.21 11.23 -30.00
C ARG A 149 -12.05 10.43 -30.62
N LEU A 150 -11.16 11.09 -31.37
CA LEU A 150 -9.99 10.42 -31.96
C LEU A 150 -9.03 9.92 -30.89
N GLU A 151 -8.73 10.73 -29.87
CA GLU A 151 -7.92 10.31 -28.74
C GLU A 151 -8.57 9.16 -27.97
N ALA A 152 -9.89 9.24 -27.72
CA ALA A 152 -10.65 8.19 -27.06
C ALA A 152 -10.67 6.88 -27.87
N PHE A 153 -10.80 6.98 -29.20
CA PHE A 153 -10.77 5.86 -30.11
C PHE A 153 -9.38 5.20 -30.16
N LEU A 154 -8.32 5.98 -30.38
CA LEU A 154 -6.95 5.46 -30.46
C LEU A 154 -6.44 4.92 -29.11
N THR A 155 -6.96 5.41 -27.98
CA THR A 155 -6.70 4.82 -26.65
C THR A 155 -7.57 3.60 -26.34
N SER A 156 -8.64 3.36 -27.10
CA SER A 156 -9.48 2.19 -26.93
C SER A 156 -8.84 0.95 -27.56
N ASP A 157 -9.32 -0.22 -27.16
CA ASP A 157 -8.89 -1.48 -27.76
C ASP A 157 -9.74 -1.87 -28.97
N PHE A 158 -9.49 -1.27 -30.12
CA PHE A 158 -10.26 -1.51 -31.36
C PHE A 158 -9.65 -2.58 -32.27
N GLY A 159 -8.79 -3.46 -31.73
CA GLY A 159 -8.22 -4.60 -32.47
C GLY A 159 -7.00 -4.26 -33.34
N VAL A 160 -6.47 -3.03 -33.25
CA VAL A 160 -5.26 -2.61 -33.96
C VAL A 160 -4.28 -1.95 -33.01
N ASP A 161 -3.01 -2.34 -33.13
CA ASP A 161 -1.90 -1.81 -32.33
C ASP A 161 -1.01 -0.85 -33.09
N ASP A 162 -1.08 -0.87 -34.42
CA ASP A 162 -0.15 -0.20 -35.32
C ASP A 162 -0.87 0.54 -36.45
N LEU A 163 -0.62 1.85 -36.56
CA LEU A 163 -1.08 2.69 -37.66
C LEU A 163 -0.03 2.69 -38.77
N HIS A 164 -0.45 2.42 -40.01
CA HIS A 164 0.46 2.26 -41.15
C HIS A 164 0.35 3.41 -42.15
N CYS A 165 -0.76 4.15 -42.13
CA CYS A 165 -0.97 5.30 -43.01
C CYS A 165 -1.92 6.33 -42.37
N VAL A 166 -1.57 7.60 -42.50
CA VAL A 166 -2.48 8.74 -42.31
C VAL A 166 -2.77 9.34 -43.68
N GLY A 167 -3.98 9.16 -44.19
CA GLY A 167 -4.43 9.69 -45.47
C GLY A 167 -5.11 11.05 -45.31
N LEU A 168 -4.47 12.12 -45.77
CA LEU A 168 -5.06 13.45 -45.89
C LEU A 168 -5.88 13.52 -47.18
N VAL A 169 -7.18 13.29 -47.06
CA VAL A 169 -8.11 13.20 -48.19
C VAL A 169 -8.57 14.61 -48.60
N ALA A 170 -8.27 14.97 -49.85
CA ALA A 170 -8.61 16.27 -50.40
C ALA A 170 -8.88 16.18 -51.91
N LYS A 171 -9.75 17.06 -52.42
CA LYS A 171 -10.03 17.15 -53.87
C LYS A 171 -8.78 17.65 -54.60
N GLY A 172 -8.36 16.98 -55.67
CA GLY A 172 -7.10 17.23 -56.36
C GLY A 172 -6.96 18.64 -56.96
N ASN A 173 -8.08 19.29 -57.27
CA ASN A 173 -8.16 20.63 -57.83
C ASN A 173 -8.50 21.73 -56.79
N THR A 174 -8.50 21.41 -55.50
CA THR A 174 -8.82 22.40 -54.47
C THR A 174 -7.66 23.37 -54.24
N ASN A 175 -7.99 24.65 -54.12
CA ASN A 175 -7.09 25.72 -53.69
C ASN A 175 -7.48 26.26 -52.30
N ARG A 176 -8.31 25.53 -51.56
CA ARG A 176 -8.80 25.94 -50.25
C ARG A 176 -7.73 25.78 -49.18
N ASP A 177 -7.94 26.51 -48.08
CA ASP A 177 -7.12 26.43 -46.88
C ASP A 177 -7.27 25.05 -46.21
N PHE A 178 -6.17 24.55 -45.63
CA PHE A 178 -6.05 23.25 -45.01
C PHE A 178 -5.80 23.33 -43.50
N ASP A 179 -6.04 24.49 -42.90
CA ASP A 179 -5.80 24.76 -41.47
C ASP A 179 -6.45 23.75 -40.53
N SER A 180 -7.68 23.29 -40.80
CA SER A 180 -8.37 22.28 -39.99
C SER A 180 -7.64 20.93 -40.00
N GLN A 181 -7.24 20.48 -41.19
CA GLN A 181 -6.53 19.21 -41.39
C GLN A 181 -5.10 19.28 -40.83
N LYS A 182 -4.41 20.40 -41.06
CA LYS A 182 -3.09 20.70 -40.50
C LYS A 182 -3.10 20.70 -38.98
N THR A 183 -4.12 21.32 -38.37
CA THR A 183 -4.28 21.36 -36.92
C THR A 183 -4.49 19.96 -36.35
N LEU A 184 -5.39 19.18 -36.94
CA LEU A 184 -5.62 17.81 -36.48
C LEU A 184 -4.39 16.90 -36.69
N LEU A 185 -3.68 17.06 -37.81
CA LEU A 185 -2.43 16.33 -38.05
C LEU A 185 -1.38 16.66 -36.99
N LYS A 186 -1.21 17.94 -36.62
CA LYS A 186 -0.31 18.33 -35.51
C LYS A 186 -0.70 17.70 -34.18
N GLU A 187 -2.00 17.53 -33.92
CA GLU A 187 -2.48 16.83 -32.74
C GLU A 187 -2.19 15.32 -32.80
N ILE A 188 -2.34 14.68 -33.95
CA ILE A 188 -1.97 13.27 -34.12
C ILE A 188 -0.46 13.09 -33.95
N ILE A 189 0.36 14.00 -34.48
CA ILE A 189 1.81 14.02 -34.27
C ILE A 189 2.13 14.16 -32.78
N SER A 190 1.45 15.04 -32.04
CA SER A 190 1.70 15.18 -30.59
C SER A 190 1.28 13.94 -29.78
N LEU A 191 0.21 13.27 -30.22
CA LEU A 191 -0.30 12.04 -29.61
C LEU A 191 0.62 10.83 -29.89
N LEU A 192 1.00 10.61 -31.15
CA LEU A 192 1.67 9.38 -31.59
C LEU A 192 3.19 9.53 -31.80
N GLY A 193 3.70 10.76 -31.88
CA GLY A 193 5.13 11.07 -31.99
C GLY A 193 5.57 11.55 -33.37
N ASP A 194 6.86 11.90 -33.46
CA ASP A 194 7.46 12.59 -34.61
C ASP A 194 7.61 11.72 -35.87
N SER A 195 7.33 10.41 -35.79
CA SER A 195 7.36 9.48 -36.93
C SER A 195 6.07 9.50 -37.78
N VAL A 196 4.99 10.12 -37.30
CA VAL A 196 3.71 10.21 -38.03
C VAL A 196 3.85 10.80 -39.46
N PRO A 197 4.66 11.85 -39.70
CA PRO A 197 4.86 12.38 -41.05
C PRO A 197 5.40 11.36 -42.06
N GLU A 198 6.13 10.32 -41.62
CA GLU A 198 6.69 9.26 -42.48
C GLU A 198 5.64 8.28 -43.01
N ILE A 199 4.47 8.24 -42.38
CA ILE A 199 3.30 7.46 -42.81
C ILE A 199 2.14 8.35 -43.27
N THR A 200 2.35 9.67 -43.30
CA THR A 200 1.34 10.63 -43.76
C THR A 200 1.41 10.81 -45.27
N HIS A 201 0.28 10.68 -45.96
CA HIS A 201 0.16 10.82 -47.41
C HIS A 201 -1.04 11.69 -47.79
N ILE A 202 -0.94 12.41 -48.91
CA ILE A 202 -2.11 13.08 -49.51
C ILE A 202 -2.87 12.06 -50.36
N PHE A 203 -4.17 11.94 -50.15
CA PHE A 203 -5.08 11.19 -51.01
C PHE A 203 -5.86 12.19 -51.86
N ALA A 204 -5.34 12.48 -53.05
CA ALA A 204 -5.93 13.41 -54.00
C ALA A 204 -7.09 12.73 -54.75
N THR A 205 -8.32 13.01 -54.30
CA THR A 205 -9.56 12.52 -54.93
C THR A 205 -9.96 13.40 -56.11
N PHE A 206 -10.80 12.92 -57.02
CA PHE A 206 -11.20 13.67 -58.22
C PHE A 206 -10.00 14.10 -59.10
N ALA A 207 -8.91 13.34 -59.03
CA ALA A 207 -7.67 13.61 -59.76
C ALA A 207 -7.80 13.11 -61.21
N VAL A 208 -8.43 13.92 -62.06
CA VAL A 208 -8.50 13.67 -63.51
C VAL A 208 -7.26 14.23 -64.23
N ASP A 209 -6.72 15.33 -63.72
CA ASP A 209 -5.49 16.00 -64.18
C ASP A 209 -4.45 16.09 -63.06
N LYS A 210 -3.25 16.63 -63.34
CA LYS A 210 -2.18 16.81 -62.35
C LYS A 210 -2.72 17.57 -61.11
N PRO A 211 -2.77 16.95 -59.92
CA PRO A 211 -3.34 17.59 -58.74
C PRO A 211 -2.51 18.79 -58.30
N ILE A 212 -3.17 19.92 -58.05
CA ILE A 212 -2.52 21.13 -57.51
C ILE A 212 -2.43 21.08 -55.97
N VAL A 213 -3.23 20.21 -55.34
CA VAL A 213 -3.30 20.07 -53.88
C VAL A 213 -1.95 19.78 -53.21
N ASP A 214 -1.04 19.06 -53.87
CA ASP A 214 0.33 18.82 -53.36
C ASP A 214 1.08 20.14 -53.10
N ALA A 215 1.03 21.06 -54.06
CA ALA A 215 1.67 22.37 -53.94
C ALA A 215 0.98 23.23 -52.87
N VAL A 216 -0.35 23.18 -52.80
CA VAL A 216 -1.11 23.94 -51.80
C VAL A 216 -0.79 23.47 -50.38
N MET A 217 -0.76 22.16 -50.14
CA MET A 217 -0.43 21.55 -48.84
C MET A 217 1.01 21.85 -48.40
N LYS A 218 1.96 21.80 -49.35
CA LYS A 218 3.36 22.18 -49.08
C LYS A 218 3.49 23.65 -48.70
N ASN A 219 2.82 24.54 -49.43
CA ASN A 219 2.81 25.98 -49.13
C ASN A 219 2.13 26.28 -47.79
N ALA A 220 1.13 25.50 -47.40
CA ALA A 220 0.49 25.56 -46.08
C ALA A 220 1.39 25.00 -44.96
N GLY A 221 2.54 24.39 -45.27
CA GLY A 221 3.46 23.82 -44.28
C GLY A 221 2.97 22.51 -43.66
N VAL A 222 2.20 21.72 -44.40
CA VAL A 222 1.77 20.37 -43.98
C VAL A 222 2.89 19.37 -44.27
N SER A 223 3.26 18.56 -43.28
CA SER A 223 4.31 17.53 -43.42
C SER A 223 3.69 16.20 -43.84
N PHE A 224 4.11 15.68 -45.00
CA PHE A 224 3.67 14.39 -45.54
C PHE A 224 4.77 13.80 -46.43
N LYS A 225 4.79 12.47 -46.58
CA LYS A 225 5.81 11.72 -47.32
C LYS A 225 5.59 11.75 -48.83
N SER A 226 4.38 11.47 -49.28
CA SER A 226 4.04 11.44 -50.71
C SER A 226 2.53 11.64 -50.96
N MET A 227 2.14 11.65 -52.23
CA MET A 227 0.75 11.78 -52.66
C MET A 227 0.34 10.56 -53.51
N PHE A 228 -0.87 10.06 -53.24
CA PHE A 228 -1.60 9.11 -54.08
C PHE A 228 -2.78 9.82 -54.75
N GLN A 229 -3.07 9.44 -55.98
CA GLN A 229 -4.15 10.01 -56.78
C GLN A 229 -5.23 8.94 -56.93
N PHE A 230 -6.50 9.34 -56.81
CA PHE A 230 -7.63 8.43 -56.86
C PHE A 230 -8.75 9.01 -57.74
N ASP A 231 -8.96 8.39 -58.92
CA ASP A 231 -10.10 8.68 -59.78
C ASP A 231 -11.30 7.75 -59.49
N ASN A 232 -11.85 7.88 -58.28
CA ASN A 232 -12.94 7.00 -57.81
C ASN A 232 -14.30 7.29 -58.46
N GLY A 233 -14.39 8.36 -59.28
CA GLY A 233 -15.64 8.74 -59.95
C GLY A 233 -16.11 7.70 -60.97
N VAL A 234 -15.23 6.79 -61.41
CA VAL A 234 -15.56 5.70 -62.32
C VAL A 234 -16.26 4.52 -61.63
N LEU A 235 -16.18 4.40 -60.30
CA LEU A 235 -16.63 3.22 -59.57
C LEU A 235 -18.11 2.91 -59.82
N PHE A 236 -18.96 3.94 -59.80
CA PHE A 236 -20.41 3.86 -60.00
C PHE A 236 -20.85 4.54 -61.32
N CYS A 237 -19.93 4.68 -62.29
CA CYS A 237 -20.25 5.34 -63.54
C CYS A 237 -21.02 4.41 -64.49
N PHE A 238 -22.15 4.91 -65.00
CA PHE A 238 -23.06 4.20 -65.90
C PHE A 238 -22.61 4.29 -67.37
N GLN A 239 -22.99 3.30 -68.18
CA GLN A 239 -22.32 2.83 -69.40
C GLN A 239 -22.27 3.78 -70.62
N THR A 240 -22.58 5.07 -70.48
CA THR A 240 -22.75 5.98 -71.64
C THR A 240 -21.49 6.18 -72.52
N LEU A 241 -20.29 5.81 -72.05
CA LEU A 241 -19.04 5.84 -72.84
C LEU A 241 -18.09 4.66 -72.50
N GLN A 242 -18.45 3.43 -72.88
CA GLN A 242 -17.70 2.18 -72.54
C GLN A 242 -16.17 2.31 -72.62
N THR A 243 -15.62 2.89 -73.69
CA THR A 243 -14.16 3.00 -73.88
C THR A 243 -13.48 3.90 -72.84
N MET A 244 -14.06 5.07 -72.54
CA MET A 244 -13.49 6.01 -71.56
C MET A 244 -13.64 5.51 -70.12
N VAL A 245 -14.77 4.86 -69.80
CA VAL A 245 -15.01 4.28 -68.48
C VAL A 245 -14.03 3.12 -68.23
N SER A 246 -13.79 2.25 -69.21
CA SER A 246 -12.82 1.15 -69.07
C SER A 246 -11.39 1.64 -68.81
N LEU A 247 -10.96 2.69 -69.52
CA LEU A 247 -9.63 3.28 -69.32
C LEU A 247 -9.50 3.87 -67.91
N ARG A 248 -10.49 4.64 -67.46
CA ARG A 248 -10.50 5.22 -66.11
C ARG A 248 -10.55 4.15 -65.02
N TRP A 249 -11.27 3.05 -65.23
CA TRP A 249 -11.27 1.90 -64.32
C TRP A 249 -9.89 1.28 -64.17
N ASN A 250 -9.18 1.08 -65.28
CA ASN A 250 -7.83 0.52 -65.27
C ASN A 250 -6.86 1.46 -64.54
N VAL A 251 -6.98 2.78 -64.74
CA VAL A 251 -6.21 3.78 -64.00
C VAL A 251 -6.50 3.72 -62.51
N MET A 252 -7.79 3.73 -62.11
CA MET A 252 -8.20 3.61 -60.70
C MET A 252 -7.64 2.34 -60.07
N THR A 253 -7.79 1.19 -60.73
CA THR A 253 -7.30 -0.11 -60.22
C THR A 253 -5.78 -0.12 -60.03
N ALA A 254 -5.03 0.44 -60.98
CA ALA A 254 -3.57 0.56 -60.89
C ALA A 254 -3.11 1.51 -59.76
N GLN A 255 -3.86 2.59 -59.53
CA GLN A 255 -3.62 3.51 -58.41
C GLN A 255 -3.82 2.81 -57.06
N TYR A 256 -4.89 2.02 -56.92
CA TYR A 256 -5.13 1.23 -55.71
C TYR A 256 -4.08 0.14 -55.52
N GLU A 257 -3.65 -0.55 -56.57
CA GLU A 257 -2.59 -1.55 -56.44
C GLU A 257 -1.27 -0.91 -55.95
N THR A 258 -0.89 0.21 -56.56
CA THR A 258 0.29 0.98 -56.12
C THR A 258 0.18 1.43 -54.65
N PHE A 259 -1.00 1.88 -54.23
CA PHE A 259 -1.26 2.27 -52.85
C PHE A 259 -1.18 1.09 -51.88
N ILE A 260 -1.81 -0.05 -52.21
CA ILE A 260 -1.82 -1.23 -51.35
C ILE A 260 -0.40 -1.82 -51.22
N ASP A 261 0.37 -1.88 -52.31
CA ASP A 261 1.77 -2.30 -52.28
C ASP A 261 2.60 -1.38 -51.38
N ALA A 262 2.40 -0.06 -51.48
CA ALA A 262 3.07 0.90 -50.62
C ALA A 262 2.66 0.74 -49.15
N LEU A 263 1.37 0.49 -48.88
CA LEU A 263 0.83 0.30 -47.53
C LEU A 263 1.34 -1.00 -46.88
N ILE A 264 1.43 -2.09 -47.64
CA ILE A 264 1.93 -3.38 -47.15
C ILE A 264 3.39 -3.25 -46.67
N ASN A 265 4.19 -2.46 -47.39
CA ASN A 265 5.61 -2.23 -47.13
C ASN A 265 5.90 -0.99 -46.25
N ALA A 266 4.87 -0.29 -45.77
CA ALA A 266 5.03 0.92 -44.97
C ALA A 266 5.56 0.60 -43.56
N PRO A 267 6.33 1.51 -42.95
CA PRO A 267 6.59 1.45 -41.50
C PRO A 267 5.28 1.66 -40.72
N SER A 268 5.28 1.35 -39.44
CA SER A 268 4.14 1.58 -38.55
C SER A 268 4.49 2.52 -37.39
N VAL A 269 3.45 3.18 -36.88
CA VAL A 269 3.48 3.94 -35.64
C VAL A 269 2.52 3.26 -34.67
N SER A 270 3.05 2.77 -33.55
CA SER A 270 2.24 2.03 -32.57
C SER A 270 1.28 2.96 -31.82
N VAL A 271 -0.02 2.69 -31.89
CA VAL A 271 -1.04 3.41 -31.12
C VAL A 271 -1.07 2.96 -29.65
N ARG A 272 -0.42 1.84 -29.30
CA ARG A 272 -0.25 1.38 -27.90
C ARG A 272 0.42 2.44 -27.01
N ILE A 273 1.21 3.34 -27.60
CA ILE A 273 1.85 4.44 -26.89
C ILE A 273 0.85 5.27 -26.08
N LEU A 274 -0.37 5.46 -26.60
CA LEU A 274 -1.40 6.24 -25.92
C LEU A 274 -1.95 5.50 -24.70
N ARG A 275 -2.13 4.17 -24.80
CA ARG A 275 -2.56 3.33 -23.67
C ARG A 275 -1.49 3.34 -22.58
N GLU A 276 -0.23 3.18 -22.96
CA GLU A 276 0.90 3.19 -22.03
C GLU A 276 1.06 4.55 -21.33
N ARG A 277 0.93 5.68 -22.06
CA ARG A 277 0.92 7.03 -21.47
C ARG A 277 -0.21 7.21 -20.46
N LYS A 278 -1.42 6.73 -20.77
CA LYS A 278 -2.57 6.80 -19.85
C LYS A 278 -2.36 5.97 -18.58
N LEU A 279 -1.82 4.76 -18.71
CA LEU A 279 -1.48 3.92 -17.56
C LEU A 279 -0.38 4.55 -16.72
N PHE A 280 0.64 5.11 -17.39
CA PHE A 280 1.71 5.87 -16.76
C PHE A 280 1.17 7.05 -15.92
N ASP A 281 0.30 7.90 -16.49
CA ASP A 281 -0.33 9.03 -15.77
C ASP A 281 -1.19 8.57 -14.59
N THR A 282 -1.87 7.42 -14.74
CA THR A 282 -2.69 6.84 -13.67
C THR A 282 -1.82 6.35 -12.52
N CYS A 283 -0.70 5.68 -12.81
CA CYS A 283 0.30 5.29 -11.82
C CYS A 283 0.88 6.51 -11.10
N LYS A 284 1.22 7.59 -11.84
CA LYS A 284 1.73 8.84 -11.28
C LYS A 284 0.74 9.45 -10.26
N LYS A 285 -0.54 9.55 -10.62
CA LYS A 285 -1.60 10.05 -9.72
C LYS A 285 -1.76 9.17 -8.48
N ASN A 286 -1.81 7.86 -8.65
CA ASN A 286 -1.95 6.92 -7.53
C ASN A 286 -0.75 6.97 -6.58
N LEU A 287 0.46 7.07 -7.13
CA LEU A 287 1.69 7.20 -6.36
C LEU A 287 1.67 8.46 -5.49
N LYS A 288 1.29 9.60 -6.08
CA LYS A 288 1.16 10.89 -5.37
C LYS A 288 0.24 10.76 -4.15
N VAL A 289 -0.97 10.25 -4.34
CA VAL A 289 -1.97 10.07 -3.26
C VAL A 289 -1.44 9.15 -2.15
N LYS A 290 -0.70 8.10 -2.51
CA LYS A 290 -0.14 7.16 -1.52
C LYS A 290 1.02 7.77 -0.73
N ILE A 291 1.88 8.56 -1.37
CA ILE A 291 2.97 9.28 -0.69
C ILE A 291 2.39 10.28 0.32
N GLU A 292 1.35 11.03 -0.06
CA GLU A 292 0.68 11.98 0.84
C GLU A 292 0.09 11.25 2.08
N LYS A 293 -0.65 10.16 1.87
CA LYS A 293 -1.20 9.34 2.97
C LYS A 293 -0.12 8.77 3.90
N LEU A 294 1.00 8.34 3.33
CA LEU A 294 2.14 7.87 4.10
C LEU A 294 2.74 8.99 4.95
N ALA A 295 3.00 10.15 4.35
CA ALA A 295 3.57 11.30 5.05
C ALA A 295 2.66 11.80 6.19
N THR A 296 1.34 11.86 5.97
CA THR A 296 0.36 12.17 7.04
C THR A 296 0.41 11.15 8.18
N SER A 297 0.51 9.85 7.85
CA SER A 297 0.56 8.79 8.87
C SER A 297 1.84 8.83 9.69
N VAL A 298 2.98 9.15 9.06
CA VAL A 298 4.27 9.34 9.74
C VAL A 298 4.20 10.56 10.68
N ALA A 299 3.66 11.68 10.21
CA ALA A 299 3.50 12.88 11.02
C ALA A 299 2.60 12.65 12.25
N ALA A 300 1.48 11.94 12.08
CA ALA A 300 0.59 11.58 13.19
C ALA A 300 1.29 10.68 14.23
N MET A 301 2.02 9.67 13.77
CA MET A 301 2.76 8.76 14.66
C MET A 301 3.85 9.49 15.47
N GLU A 302 4.49 10.51 14.89
CA GLU A 302 5.48 11.32 15.59
C GLU A 302 4.85 12.16 16.72
N ILE A 303 3.61 12.63 16.52
CA ILE A 303 2.82 13.29 17.56
C ILE A 303 2.48 12.30 18.68
N ASP A 304 2.00 11.11 18.33
CA ASP A 304 1.66 10.07 19.32
C ASP A 304 2.90 9.61 20.12
N LYS A 305 4.08 9.55 19.49
CA LYS A 305 5.36 9.26 20.16
C LYS A 305 5.71 10.34 21.19
N LYS A 306 5.53 11.62 20.86
CA LYS A 306 5.72 12.72 21.82
C LYS A 306 4.75 12.64 22.99
N ILE A 307 3.49 12.26 22.72
CA ILE A 307 2.48 12.04 23.76
C ILE A 307 2.88 10.87 24.67
N TYR A 308 3.31 9.74 24.10
CA TYR A 308 3.79 8.59 24.84
C TYR A 308 4.92 8.96 25.81
N VAL A 309 5.99 9.59 25.31
CA VAL A 309 7.15 9.99 26.12
C VAL A 309 6.75 10.98 27.22
N LYS A 310 5.86 11.93 26.90
CA LYS A 310 5.36 12.89 27.89
C LYS A 310 4.68 12.18 29.07
N TYR A 311 3.82 11.21 28.79
CA TYR A 311 3.06 10.51 29.83
C TYR A 311 3.90 9.45 30.55
N GLU A 312 4.89 8.84 29.90
CA GLU A 312 5.88 7.99 30.54
C GLU A 312 6.70 8.75 31.59
N LEU A 313 7.15 9.97 31.28
CA LEU A 313 7.84 10.85 32.24
C LEU A 313 6.93 11.30 33.39
N GLN A 314 5.63 11.47 33.16
CA GLN A 314 4.68 11.82 34.22
C GLN A 314 4.42 10.63 35.14
N GLU A 315 4.27 9.44 34.58
CA GLU A 315 4.13 8.20 35.33
C GLU A 315 5.35 7.99 36.24
N ALA A 316 6.57 8.13 35.71
CA ALA A 316 7.81 8.02 36.46
C ALA A 316 7.91 9.04 37.62
N LYS A 317 7.48 10.30 37.37
CA LYS A 317 7.44 11.33 38.42
C LYS A 317 6.45 11.00 39.54
N ASN A 318 5.43 10.21 39.24
CA ASN A 318 4.35 9.91 40.16
C ASN A 318 4.49 8.55 40.84
N GLU A 319 5.57 7.79 40.59
CA GLU A 319 5.82 6.44 41.13
C GLU A 319 5.76 6.33 42.67
N GLY A 320 5.93 7.45 43.38
CA GLY A 320 5.83 7.53 44.85
C GLY A 320 4.41 7.41 45.43
N TRP A 321 3.41 6.98 44.63
CA TRP A 321 2.02 6.84 45.07
C TRP A 321 1.80 5.72 46.10
N MET A 322 2.76 4.79 46.26
CA MET A 322 2.78 3.80 47.32
C MET A 322 3.91 4.11 48.31
N GLN A 323 3.55 4.37 49.56
CA GLN A 323 4.50 4.63 50.64
C GLN A 323 4.46 3.48 51.65
N GLU A 324 5.64 3.02 52.06
CA GLU A 324 5.77 2.02 53.12
C GLU A 324 6.01 2.74 54.45
N GLU A 325 5.10 2.55 55.39
CA GLU A 325 5.21 3.05 56.76
C GLU A 325 5.48 1.87 57.68
N THR A 326 6.62 1.88 58.36
CA THR A 326 6.94 0.84 59.36
C THR A 326 6.33 1.25 60.69
N ILE A 327 5.37 0.45 61.16
CA ILE A 327 4.73 0.65 62.46
C ILE A 327 5.30 -0.38 63.43
N GLU A 328 5.95 0.08 64.49
CA GLU A 328 6.35 -0.80 65.59
C GLU A 328 5.14 -1.08 66.50
N LYS A 329 4.74 -2.35 66.59
CA LYS A 329 3.72 -2.82 67.53
C LYS A 329 4.38 -3.64 68.64
N LYS A 330 3.95 -3.39 69.88
CA LYS A 330 4.31 -4.23 71.02
C LYS A 330 3.31 -5.38 71.11
N ILE A 331 3.77 -6.61 70.91
CA ILE A 331 2.96 -7.81 71.04
C ILE A 331 3.37 -8.59 72.28
N THR A 332 2.41 -9.27 72.89
CA THR A 332 2.65 -10.16 74.03
C THR A 332 2.60 -11.60 73.54
N VAL A 333 3.62 -12.38 73.86
CA VAL A 333 3.78 -13.77 73.45
C VAL A 333 3.82 -14.63 74.70
N ASP A 334 2.87 -15.54 74.84
CA ASP A 334 2.82 -16.47 75.96
C ASP A 334 3.96 -17.50 75.87
N LEU A 335 4.53 -17.85 77.02
CA LEU A 335 5.64 -18.78 77.17
C LEU A 335 5.11 -20.19 77.51
N GLU A 336 5.90 -21.21 77.21
CA GLU A 336 5.56 -22.60 77.58
C GLU A 336 5.56 -22.80 79.11
N ASP A 337 4.69 -23.70 79.60
CA ASP A 337 4.45 -23.95 81.03
C ASP A 337 5.75 -24.11 81.83
N GLY A 338 5.92 -23.27 82.87
CA GLY A 338 7.10 -23.28 83.74
C GLY A 338 8.19 -22.26 83.37
N ILE A 339 8.12 -21.61 82.20
CA ILE A 339 9.05 -20.53 81.81
C ILE A 339 8.43 -19.17 82.13
N HIS A 340 9.18 -18.32 82.81
CA HIS A 340 8.69 -17.02 83.24
C HIS A 340 9.59 -15.88 82.78
N ALA A 341 9.01 -14.70 82.61
CA ALA A 341 9.71 -13.44 82.36
C ALA A 341 9.29 -12.40 83.40
N HIS A 342 10.11 -11.36 83.56
CA HIS A 342 9.70 -10.16 84.30
C HIS A 342 9.39 -9.04 83.31
N ASN A 343 8.11 -8.66 83.28
CA ASN A 343 7.62 -7.59 82.43
C ASN A 343 7.45 -6.32 83.25
N CYS A 344 7.84 -5.19 82.67
CA CYS A 344 7.55 -3.89 83.22
C CYS A 344 6.25 -3.36 82.63
N HIS A 345 5.25 -3.10 83.46
CA HIS A 345 4.02 -2.45 82.99
C HIS A 345 4.19 -0.94 82.78
N THR A 346 5.18 -0.32 83.43
CA THR A 346 5.53 1.09 83.22
C THR A 346 6.22 1.29 81.86
N CYS A 347 7.21 0.46 81.53
CA CYS A 347 7.94 0.52 80.24
C CYS A 347 7.24 -0.26 79.12
N GLN A 348 6.27 -1.11 79.46
CA GLN A 348 5.60 -2.06 78.56
C GLN A 348 6.62 -2.88 77.75
N GLN A 349 7.54 -3.56 78.44
CA GLN A 349 8.61 -4.38 77.84
C GLN A 349 9.01 -5.53 78.77
N THR A 350 9.62 -6.57 78.20
CA THR A 350 10.29 -7.60 78.99
C THR A 350 11.68 -7.16 79.41
N CYS A 351 11.87 -7.01 80.72
CA CYS A 351 13.14 -6.56 81.28
C CYS A 351 14.08 -7.74 81.56
N ILE A 352 13.55 -8.90 82.00
CA ILE A 352 14.33 -10.10 82.35
C ILE A 352 13.65 -11.34 81.75
N PHE A 353 14.38 -12.11 80.95
CA PHE A 353 13.93 -13.38 80.38
C PHE A 353 15.13 -14.28 80.08
N PRO A 354 15.13 -15.57 80.47
CA PRO A 354 14.17 -16.25 81.36
C PRO A 354 14.41 -15.95 82.86
N CYS A 355 13.36 -15.92 83.73
CA CYS A 355 13.52 -15.95 85.21
C CYS A 355 13.84 -17.39 85.62
N TYR A 356 15.07 -17.61 86.08
CA TYR A 356 15.49 -18.83 86.75
C TYR A 356 15.50 -18.59 88.27
N ASN A 357 14.82 -19.43 89.05
CA ASN A 357 14.81 -19.33 90.51
C ASN A 357 16.20 -19.72 91.09
N SER A 358 16.88 -18.78 91.74
CA SER A 358 18.14 -19.02 92.45
C SER A 358 17.91 -19.52 93.88
N SER A 359 17.61 -20.80 94.05
CA SER A 359 17.85 -21.50 95.32
C SER A 359 19.09 -22.37 95.17
N GLY A 360 20.25 -21.74 95.36
CA GLY A 360 21.56 -22.36 95.21
C GLY A 360 22.69 -21.35 95.17
N SER A 361 22.92 -20.63 96.27
CA SER A 361 24.26 -20.10 96.55
C SER A 361 25.23 -21.29 96.54
N GLY A 362 26.12 -21.38 95.54
CA GLY A 362 27.21 -22.35 95.58
C GLY A 362 27.91 -22.75 94.27
N ILE A 363 27.30 -22.65 93.08
CA ILE A 363 27.92 -23.30 91.88
C ILE A 363 28.22 -22.35 90.70
N LEU A 364 27.70 -21.11 90.64
CA LEU A 364 28.07 -20.15 89.59
C LEU A 364 28.79 -18.88 90.07
N ALA A 365 29.00 -18.73 91.39
CA ALA A 365 29.85 -17.68 91.96
C ALA A 365 31.37 -18.01 91.90
N GLY A 366 31.77 -19.10 91.22
CA GLY A 366 33.17 -19.53 91.10
C GLY A 366 33.86 -19.22 89.76
N LEU A 367 33.15 -18.71 88.74
CA LEU A 367 33.70 -18.55 87.38
C LEU A 367 33.32 -17.22 86.71
N ALA A 368 33.36 -16.12 87.45
CA ALA A 368 33.36 -14.76 86.87
C ALA A 368 34.28 -13.80 87.65
N GLY A 369 35.41 -14.33 88.11
CA GLY A 369 36.53 -13.56 88.65
C GLY A 369 37.82 -13.99 87.98
N GLY A 370 37.98 -13.68 86.69
CA GLY A 370 39.23 -13.91 85.97
C GLY A 370 39.03 -14.23 84.49
N ALA A 371 39.34 -13.23 83.65
CA ALA A 371 39.86 -13.34 82.28
C ALA A 371 39.30 -14.41 81.31
N GLY A 372 38.54 -13.95 80.31
CA GLY A 372 38.46 -14.54 78.96
C GLY A 372 37.67 -15.84 78.79
N GLY A 373 36.70 -15.87 77.88
CA GLY A 373 36.15 -17.15 77.38
C GLY A 373 34.67 -17.15 76.97
N THR A 374 34.46 -16.80 75.72
CA THR A 374 33.31 -16.88 74.79
C THR A 374 32.36 -18.11 74.79
N ALA A 375 32.24 -18.96 75.82
CA ALA A 375 31.43 -20.19 75.71
C ALA A 375 30.06 -20.17 76.43
N ALA A 376 29.94 -19.60 77.63
CA ALA A 376 28.70 -19.66 78.41
C ALA A 376 27.64 -18.62 77.96
N GLY A 377 28.08 -17.45 77.49
CA GLY A 377 27.19 -16.42 76.93
C GLY A 377 26.58 -16.80 75.57
N ALA A 378 27.25 -17.68 74.81
CA ALA A 378 26.80 -18.12 73.49
C ALA A 378 25.64 -19.14 73.56
N VAL A 379 25.63 -19.99 74.58
CA VAL A 379 24.55 -21.00 74.77
C VAL A 379 23.26 -20.34 75.23
N ILE A 380 23.34 -19.36 76.12
CA ILE A 380 22.17 -18.61 76.62
C ILE A 380 21.62 -17.69 75.52
N ALA A 381 22.49 -17.00 74.76
CA ALA A 381 22.09 -16.16 73.64
C ALA A 381 21.45 -16.96 72.47
N ASN A 382 21.97 -18.16 72.16
CA ASN A 382 21.40 -19.01 71.11
C ASN A 382 20.05 -19.62 71.51
N LEU A 383 19.85 -20.00 72.79
CA LEU A 383 18.53 -20.44 73.26
C LEU A 383 17.51 -19.30 73.25
N THR A 384 17.86 -18.09 73.71
CA THR A 384 16.95 -16.95 73.66
C THR A 384 16.61 -16.56 72.22
N THR A 385 17.58 -16.62 71.29
CA THR A 385 17.34 -16.27 69.89
C THR A 385 16.47 -17.34 69.20
N ASN A 386 16.73 -18.63 69.44
CA ASN A 386 15.95 -19.71 68.81
C ASN A 386 14.52 -19.83 69.34
N VAL A 387 14.28 -19.56 70.63
CA VAL A 387 12.92 -19.55 71.21
C VAL A 387 12.13 -18.33 70.75
N ILE A 388 12.75 -17.15 70.68
CA ILE A 388 12.12 -15.94 70.13
C ILE A 388 11.82 -16.11 68.63
N THR A 389 12.72 -16.73 67.87
CA THR A 389 12.54 -16.99 66.43
C THR A 389 11.47 -18.06 66.17
N ALA A 390 11.39 -19.12 66.99
CA ALA A 390 10.37 -20.16 66.89
C ALA A 390 8.97 -19.67 67.33
N ALA A 391 8.90 -18.80 68.35
CA ALA A 391 7.65 -18.17 68.77
C ALA A 391 7.16 -17.12 67.75
N ALA A 392 8.06 -16.35 67.14
CA ALA A 392 7.74 -15.46 66.02
C ALA A 392 7.26 -16.23 64.77
N ALA A 393 7.88 -17.38 64.46
CA ALA A 393 7.46 -18.24 63.35
C ALA A 393 6.07 -18.89 63.59
N ARG A 394 5.75 -19.29 64.83
CA ARG A 394 4.42 -19.83 65.21
C ARG A 394 3.32 -18.76 65.12
N ALA A 395 3.62 -17.50 65.47
CA ALA A 395 2.69 -16.38 65.32
C ALA A 395 2.38 -16.04 63.84
N ALA A 396 3.37 -16.16 62.95
CA ALA A 396 3.19 -15.97 61.51
C ALA A 396 2.31 -17.06 60.84
N SER A 397 2.33 -18.29 61.35
CA SER A 397 1.53 -19.40 60.82
C SER A 397 0.05 -19.44 61.26
N ALA A 398 -0.35 -18.64 62.24
CA ALA A 398 -1.69 -18.69 62.83
C ALA A 398 -2.73 -17.75 62.19
N ARG A 399 -2.35 -16.89 61.23
CA ARG A 399 -3.30 -16.05 60.46
C ARG A 399 -3.42 -16.53 59.02
N GLY A 400 -3.96 -17.74 58.86
CA GLY A 400 -4.54 -18.16 57.59
C GLY A 400 -5.91 -17.52 57.39
N LEU A 401 -5.98 -16.45 56.60
CA LEU A 401 -7.19 -16.08 55.86
C LEU A 401 -6.85 -16.16 54.38
N ALA A 402 -7.22 -17.30 53.79
CA ALA A 402 -7.39 -17.45 52.36
C ALA A 402 -8.62 -16.67 51.88
N ALA A 403 -8.58 -16.28 50.60
CA ALA A 403 -9.68 -15.81 49.74
C ALA A 403 -9.98 -14.30 49.66
N SER A 404 -9.28 -13.60 48.75
CA SER A 404 -9.92 -12.68 47.78
C SER A 404 -8.97 -12.16 46.67
N VAL A 405 -8.15 -13.01 46.03
CA VAL A 405 -7.58 -12.68 44.71
C VAL A 405 -7.60 -13.93 43.84
N GLY A 406 -8.81 -14.40 43.55
CA GLY A 406 -9.08 -15.57 42.74
C GLY A 406 -10.14 -15.26 41.69
N ASN A 407 -9.90 -14.23 40.88
CA ASN A 407 -10.46 -14.10 39.54
C ASN A 407 -9.86 -12.87 38.86
N MET A 408 -8.83 -13.09 38.02
CA MET A 408 -8.66 -12.50 36.69
C MET A 408 -7.20 -12.64 36.26
N ALA A 409 -6.78 -13.85 35.89
CA ALA A 409 -5.63 -14.06 34.99
C ALA A 409 -5.45 -15.55 34.67
N VAL A 410 -6.38 -16.15 33.92
CA VAL A 410 -6.01 -17.22 32.99
C VAL A 410 -6.75 -16.97 31.68
N ARG A 411 -6.05 -16.30 30.76
CA ARG A 411 -6.04 -16.69 29.34
C ARG A 411 -4.82 -16.07 28.65
N THR A 412 -3.83 -16.94 28.45
CA THR A 412 -2.91 -17.03 27.30
C THR A 412 -1.94 -15.88 27.04
N LEU A 413 -0.64 -16.16 27.13
CA LEU A 413 0.20 -16.49 25.97
C LEU A 413 1.58 -17.00 26.45
N GLY A 414 2.04 -18.09 25.87
CA GLY A 414 3.34 -18.69 26.16
C GLY A 414 4.47 -18.16 25.27
N GLY A 415 5.71 -18.42 25.71
CA GLY A 415 6.87 -18.54 24.82
C GLY A 415 8.03 -17.58 25.07
N ALA A 416 9.11 -18.13 25.63
CA ALA A 416 10.55 -17.76 25.51
C ALA A 416 10.96 -16.35 26.00
N ILE A 417 12.19 -16.04 26.45
CA ILE A 417 13.54 -16.44 26.05
C ILE A 417 14.49 -16.28 27.26
N THR A 418 15.55 -17.07 27.24
CA THR A 418 16.67 -17.20 28.18
C THR A 418 17.70 -16.05 28.20
N ALA A 419 18.39 -16.01 29.34
CA ALA A 419 19.51 -15.19 29.82
C ALA A 419 20.74 -14.95 28.91
N SER A 420 21.38 -13.80 29.13
CA SER A 420 22.83 -13.50 29.32
C SER A 420 22.99 -11.97 29.21
N GLU A 421 23.80 -11.23 29.95
CA GLU A 421 24.89 -11.45 30.89
C GLU A 421 25.08 -10.17 31.75
N VAL A 422 25.46 -10.38 33.02
CA VAL A 422 26.34 -9.58 33.90
C VAL A 422 26.13 -8.06 34.07
N GLY A 423 25.94 -7.65 35.34
CA GLY A 423 26.61 -6.44 35.83
C GLY A 423 25.90 -5.60 36.90
N ALA A 424 26.01 -6.04 38.15
CA ALA A 424 26.15 -5.23 39.37
C ALA A 424 25.07 -4.20 39.81
N VAL A 425 24.88 -4.25 41.13
CA VAL A 425 24.30 -3.27 42.07
C VAL A 425 22.79 -3.31 42.26
N GLY A 426 22.41 -3.58 43.52
CA GLY A 426 21.34 -2.83 44.15
C GLY A 426 20.07 -3.61 44.45
N ALA A 427 20.09 -4.25 45.61
CA ALA A 427 19.03 -4.23 46.61
C ALA A 427 17.63 -4.74 46.26
N ALA A 428 17.16 -5.56 47.21
CA ALA A 428 15.79 -5.66 47.68
C ALA A 428 14.76 -6.29 46.72
N GLY A 429 14.34 -7.49 47.12
CA GLY A 429 12.96 -7.95 47.05
C GLY A 429 12.34 -7.97 45.66
N THR A 430 12.15 -9.13 45.05
CA THR A 430 11.19 -10.10 45.57
C THR A 430 11.25 -11.35 44.70
N SER A 431 11.17 -12.52 45.31
CA SER A 431 10.07 -13.45 45.04
C SER A 431 10.30 -14.75 45.82
N ALA A 432 9.24 -15.15 46.51
CA ALA A 432 9.14 -16.46 47.12
C ALA A 432 8.85 -17.53 46.06
N SER A 433 9.24 -18.76 46.44
CA SER A 433 8.60 -20.04 46.12
C SER A 433 9.24 -20.90 45.03
N LEU A 434 9.93 -21.95 45.48
CA LEU A 434 9.69 -23.34 45.05
C LEU A 434 10.56 -24.29 45.88
N ALA A 435 9.91 -25.15 46.68
CA ALA A 435 10.16 -26.60 46.77
C ALA A 435 9.54 -27.17 48.04
N ILE A 436 8.48 -27.96 47.85
CA ILE A 436 7.96 -28.94 48.80
C ILE A 436 8.90 -30.14 48.80
N GLY A 437 9.20 -30.70 49.98
CA GLY A 437 9.53 -32.12 50.09
C GLY A 437 10.65 -32.50 51.05
N GLY A 438 10.27 -33.06 52.20
CA GLY A 438 10.81 -34.36 52.60
C GLY A 438 11.99 -34.44 53.59
N VAL A 439 11.66 -35.06 54.72
CA VAL A 439 12.46 -36.02 55.52
C VAL A 439 13.34 -35.48 56.67
N LEU A 440 12.81 -35.73 57.86
CA LEU A 440 13.44 -36.16 59.13
C LEU A 440 14.96 -36.34 59.18
N GLY A 441 15.55 -35.89 60.31
CA GLY A 441 16.45 -36.77 61.07
C GLY A 441 17.52 -36.13 61.97
N ILE A 442 17.31 -36.28 63.29
CA ILE A 442 18.31 -36.56 64.37
C ILE A 442 19.30 -35.41 64.71
N ALA A 443 19.68 -35.02 65.92
CA ALA A 443 19.56 -35.45 67.33
C ALA A 443 19.46 -34.14 68.16
N VAL A 444 18.90 -34.08 69.37
CA VAL A 444 19.54 -34.53 70.61
C VAL A 444 18.47 -35.04 71.56
N GLY A 445 18.53 -36.33 71.85
CA GLY A 445 17.90 -36.90 73.02
C GLY A 445 18.79 -36.74 74.25
N LEU A 446 18.13 -36.87 75.40
CA LEU A 446 18.68 -37.15 76.74
C LEU A 446 19.38 -35.99 77.45
N PHE A 447 18.62 -35.24 78.26
CA PHE A 447 18.95 -35.08 79.68
C PHE A 447 17.64 -34.99 80.50
N THR A 448 17.16 -36.17 80.87
CA THR A 448 16.43 -36.55 82.10
C THR A 448 15.30 -35.68 82.66
N GLU A 449 14.13 -36.31 82.70
CA GLU A 449 12.86 -36.03 83.43
C GLU A 449 12.97 -35.82 84.96
N ALA A 450 14.05 -35.24 85.51
CA ALA A 450 14.29 -35.23 86.96
C ALA A 450 14.08 -33.89 87.70
N MET A 451 13.56 -32.82 87.06
CA MET A 451 13.50 -31.48 87.69
C MET A 451 12.19 -30.71 87.45
N PHE A 452 11.07 -31.37 87.16
CA PHE A 452 9.75 -30.72 87.15
C PHE A 452 8.84 -31.32 88.21
N SER A 453 9.28 -31.21 89.47
CA SER A 453 8.41 -31.36 90.62
C SER A 453 8.22 -29.99 91.26
N ARG A 454 6.98 -29.52 91.23
CA ARG A 454 6.38 -28.39 91.98
C ARG A 454 7.37 -27.43 92.65
N MET A 455 7.45 -26.21 92.12
CA MET A 455 7.89 -25.05 92.91
C MET A 455 6.98 -23.84 92.65
N THR A 456 5.89 -23.79 93.41
CA THR A 456 5.31 -22.51 93.84
C THR A 456 6.22 -21.94 94.92
N SER A 457 7.28 -21.23 94.52
CA SER A 457 8.09 -20.42 95.43
C SER A 457 8.71 -19.23 94.69
N SER A 458 8.73 -18.10 95.41
CA SER A 458 9.07 -16.75 94.95
C SER A 458 10.41 -16.65 94.20
N CYS A 459 10.43 -15.97 93.04
CA CYS A 459 11.64 -15.68 92.26
C CYS A 459 12.52 -14.70 93.08
N GLY A 460 13.76 -15.08 93.39
CA GLY A 460 14.71 -14.31 94.23
C GLY A 460 15.31 -13.06 93.58
N VAL A 461 14.76 -12.61 92.45
CA VAL A 461 15.21 -11.42 91.70
C VAL A 461 14.72 -10.11 92.35
N MET A 462 13.92 -10.22 93.42
CA MET A 462 13.41 -9.09 94.21
C MET A 462 14.25 -8.82 95.47
N GLY A 463 15.56 -8.64 95.29
CA GLY A 463 16.41 -8.03 96.30
C GLY A 463 16.10 -6.53 96.42
N VAL A 464 15.80 -6.08 97.64
CA VAL A 464 15.44 -4.70 97.97
C VAL A 464 16.59 -3.76 97.54
N ASP A 465 16.25 -2.72 96.77
CA ASP A 465 17.10 -1.59 96.29
C ASP A 465 17.74 -1.65 94.87
N SER A 466 17.36 -2.58 93.98
CA SER A 466 17.80 -2.52 92.57
C SER A 466 16.85 -1.70 91.68
N VAL A 467 17.41 -0.89 90.76
CA VAL A 467 16.67 -0.02 89.81
C VAL A 467 16.80 -0.58 88.38
N CYS A 468 15.74 -0.53 87.58
CA CYS A 468 15.81 -0.85 86.14
C CYS A 468 16.68 0.19 85.42
N GLU A 469 17.50 -0.19 84.44
CA GLU A 469 18.31 0.75 83.61
C GLU A 469 18.04 0.61 82.09
N LYS A 470 17.09 -0.25 81.69
CA LYS A 470 16.73 -0.45 80.27
C LYS A 470 15.96 0.75 79.72
N ASP A 471 16.31 1.17 78.49
CA ASP A 471 15.72 2.32 77.76
C ASP A 471 15.66 3.62 78.60
N GLY A 472 16.62 3.85 79.50
CA GLY A 472 16.76 5.10 80.26
C GLY A 472 15.72 5.32 81.38
N CYS A 473 14.95 4.29 81.74
CA CYS A 473 14.02 4.36 82.86
C CYS A 473 14.75 4.13 84.19
N THR A 474 14.36 4.79 85.29
CA THR A 474 14.93 4.60 86.64
C THR A 474 13.83 4.37 87.68
N HIS A 475 13.24 3.17 87.71
CA HIS A 475 12.23 2.80 88.70
C HIS A 475 12.58 1.48 89.41
N PRO A 476 12.02 1.23 90.62
CA PRO A 476 12.35 0.04 91.40
C PRO A 476 11.95 -1.26 90.68
N LEU A 477 12.81 -2.28 90.73
CA LEU A 477 12.55 -3.64 90.22
C LEU A 477 11.28 -4.32 90.77
N PRO A 478 10.77 -4.01 91.99
CA PRO A 478 9.47 -4.49 92.45
C PRO A 478 8.25 -4.12 91.61
N GLN A 479 8.39 -3.19 90.66
CA GLN A 479 7.33 -2.84 89.71
C GLN A 479 7.30 -3.76 88.48
N HIS A 480 8.22 -4.73 88.40
CA HIS A 480 8.19 -5.78 87.39
C HIS A 480 7.34 -6.97 87.87
N VAL A 481 6.44 -7.42 87.01
CA VAL A 481 5.57 -8.57 87.31
C VAL A 481 6.15 -9.82 86.67
N LYS A 482 6.28 -10.89 87.46
CA LYS A 482 6.63 -12.22 86.97
C LYS A 482 5.42 -12.78 86.23
N GLU A 483 5.54 -13.02 84.94
CA GLU A 483 4.47 -13.51 84.08
C GLU A 483 4.99 -14.62 83.16
N GLU A 484 4.10 -15.51 82.71
CA GLU A 484 4.40 -16.55 81.72
C GLU A 484 4.27 -16.00 80.29
N ARG A 485 4.69 -14.76 80.06
CA ARG A 485 4.63 -14.09 78.75
C ARG A 485 5.77 -13.10 78.56
N ILE A 486 6.19 -12.85 77.32
CA ILE A 486 7.14 -11.79 76.95
C ILE A 486 6.49 -10.72 76.08
N ILE A 487 7.00 -9.50 76.15
CA ILE A 487 6.63 -8.37 75.30
C ILE A 487 7.73 -8.19 74.25
N VAL A 488 7.38 -8.43 72.99
CA VAL A 488 8.30 -8.32 71.83
C VAL A 488 7.85 -7.14 70.96
N ARG A 489 8.82 -6.42 70.38
CA ARG A 489 8.53 -5.41 69.35
C ARG A 489 8.48 -6.12 68.00
N GLU A 490 7.34 -6.07 67.33
CA GLU A 490 7.16 -6.53 65.96
C GLU A 490 7.05 -5.30 65.06
N SER A 491 7.87 -5.22 64.02
CA SER A 491 7.76 -4.19 62.99
C SER A 491 6.82 -4.67 61.90
N GLU A 492 5.66 -4.02 61.74
CA GLU A 492 4.72 -4.27 60.66
C GLU A 492 4.89 -3.18 59.59
N VAL A 493 5.16 -3.59 58.35
CA VAL A 493 5.25 -2.65 57.22
C VAL A 493 3.86 -2.49 56.63
N ASN A 494 3.27 -1.31 56.81
CA ASN A 494 1.99 -0.94 56.22
C ASN A 494 2.20 -0.19 54.91
N LYS A 495 1.44 -0.57 53.87
CA LYS A 495 1.44 0.12 52.57
C LYS A 495 0.32 1.15 52.55
N LYS A 496 0.68 2.43 52.48
CA LYS A 496 -0.24 3.56 52.35
C LYS A 496 -0.27 4.05 50.91
N ILE A 497 -1.46 4.32 50.40
CA ILE A 497 -1.66 4.85 49.05
C ILE A 497 -1.90 6.36 49.15
N ASP A 498 -1.07 7.14 48.47
CA ASP A 498 -1.39 8.54 48.17
C ASP A 498 -2.39 8.55 47.00
N LYS A 499 -3.63 8.91 47.32
CA LYS A 499 -4.76 8.81 46.39
C LYS A 499 -4.62 9.77 45.21
N ASP A 500 -4.10 10.96 45.45
CA ASP A 500 -4.00 12.01 44.43
C ASP A 500 -2.85 11.68 43.47
N MET A 501 -1.71 11.21 44.00
CA MET A 501 -0.58 10.73 43.19
C MET A 501 -0.94 9.48 42.40
N LYS A 502 -1.72 8.56 42.99
CA LYS A 502 -2.22 7.37 42.30
C LYS A 502 -3.14 7.74 41.14
N GLU A 503 -4.04 8.70 41.33
CA GLU A 503 -4.93 9.15 40.25
C GLU A 503 -4.12 9.74 39.08
N LEU A 504 -3.10 10.57 39.36
CA LEU A 504 -2.22 11.11 38.33
C LEU A 504 -1.40 10.01 37.61
N TYR A 505 -0.93 9.00 38.35
CA TYR A 505 -0.24 7.84 37.82
C TYR A 505 -1.16 7.01 36.89
N ASP A 506 -2.39 6.73 37.32
CA ASP A 506 -3.37 5.95 36.56
C ASP A 506 -3.78 6.69 35.27
N VAL A 507 -3.99 8.01 35.33
CA VAL A 507 -4.27 8.84 34.15
C VAL A 507 -3.10 8.83 33.17
N ALA A 508 -1.85 9.00 33.67
CA ALA A 508 -0.67 8.96 32.83
C ALA A 508 -0.51 7.60 32.14
N THR A 509 -0.68 6.50 32.89
CA THR A 509 -0.62 5.13 32.39
C THR A 509 -1.66 4.91 31.29
N SER A 510 -2.91 5.32 31.50
CA SER A 510 -3.99 5.19 30.51
C SER A 510 -3.69 5.95 29.21
N LYS A 511 -3.22 7.20 29.31
CA LYS A 511 -2.84 8.01 28.15
C LYS A 511 -1.62 7.45 27.41
N LYS A 512 -0.63 6.92 28.14
CA LYS A 512 0.53 6.22 27.58
C LYS A 512 0.10 5.00 26.77
N LEU A 513 -0.81 4.17 27.30
CA LEU A 513 -1.34 2.98 26.62
C LEU A 513 -2.12 3.35 25.34
N ASP A 514 -2.97 4.37 25.38
CA ASP A 514 -3.69 4.87 24.20
C ASP A 514 -2.72 5.36 23.11
N ALA A 515 -1.71 6.15 23.49
CA ALA A 515 -0.68 6.60 22.56
C ALA A 515 0.10 5.43 21.95
N ASN A 516 0.45 4.41 22.75
CA ASN A 516 1.13 3.21 22.25
C ASN A 516 0.27 2.41 21.26
N ALA A 517 -1.02 2.25 21.54
CA ALA A 517 -1.95 1.59 20.62
C ALA A 517 -2.05 2.32 19.27
N LYS A 518 -2.08 3.66 19.29
CA LYS A 518 -2.06 4.48 18.09
C LYS A 518 -0.75 4.35 17.31
N ILE A 519 0.40 4.31 17.99
CA ILE A 519 1.71 4.07 17.36
C ILE A 519 1.73 2.71 16.66
N ILE A 520 1.25 1.64 17.31
CA ILE A 520 1.22 0.29 16.73
C ILE A 520 0.34 0.26 15.46
N ASN A 521 -0.85 0.85 15.51
CA ASN A 521 -1.74 0.96 14.36
C ASN A 521 -1.12 1.82 13.23
N GLY A 522 -0.51 2.95 13.59
CA GLY A 522 0.23 3.81 12.67
C GLY A 522 1.34 3.06 11.93
N ARG A 523 2.13 2.25 12.63
CA ARG A 523 3.18 1.40 12.02
C ARG A 523 2.61 0.43 11.00
N GLN A 524 1.49 -0.23 11.29
CA GLN A 524 0.85 -1.15 10.34
C GLN A 524 0.37 -0.44 9.07
N LYS A 525 -0.24 0.76 9.21
CA LYS A 525 -0.65 1.58 8.07
C LYS A 525 0.54 2.02 7.21
N ILE A 526 1.62 2.47 7.85
CA ILE A 526 2.87 2.86 7.18
C ILE A 526 3.43 1.69 6.36
N LEU A 527 3.50 0.48 6.94
CA LEU A 527 3.96 -0.72 6.22
C LEU A 527 3.09 -1.03 4.99
N SER A 528 1.76 -0.94 5.14
CA SER A 528 0.82 -1.13 4.02
C SER A 528 1.03 -0.11 2.90
N TYR A 529 1.16 1.19 3.24
CA TYR A 529 1.42 2.22 2.24
C TYR A 529 2.76 2.03 1.54
N ARG A 530 3.80 1.61 2.28
CA ARG A 530 5.13 1.37 1.72
C ARG A 530 5.12 0.24 0.68
N ARG A 531 4.46 -0.89 0.97
CA ARG A 531 4.28 -1.98 -0.02
C ARG A 531 3.53 -1.48 -1.25
N SER A 532 2.41 -0.77 -1.05
CA SER A 532 1.62 -0.20 -2.15
C SER A 532 2.44 0.78 -3.01
N ILE A 533 3.27 1.63 -2.39
CA ILE A 533 4.16 2.56 -3.10
C ILE A 533 5.21 1.80 -3.91
N SER A 534 5.81 0.74 -3.35
CA SER A 534 6.75 -0.11 -4.09
C SER A 534 6.12 -0.70 -5.36
N HIS A 535 4.92 -1.27 -5.24
CA HIS A 535 4.19 -1.80 -6.39
C HIS A 535 3.96 -0.74 -7.47
N ILE A 536 3.37 0.40 -7.10
CA ILE A 536 3.06 1.47 -8.04
C ILE A 536 4.33 2.06 -8.67
N THR A 537 5.43 2.13 -7.93
CA THR A 537 6.72 2.65 -8.46
C THR A 537 7.28 1.74 -9.55
N VAL A 538 7.20 0.42 -9.35
CA VAL A 538 7.65 -0.56 -10.35
C VAL A 538 6.75 -0.52 -11.58
N GLU A 539 5.43 -0.44 -11.41
CA GLU A 539 4.48 -0.29 -12.52
C GLU A 539 4.71 1.02 -13.31
N LEU A 540 4.91 2.13 -12.59
CA LEU A 540 5.24 3.42 -13.19
C LEU A 540 6.49 3.33 -14.06
N MET A 541 7.56 2.68 -13.57
CA MET A 541 8.79 2.49 -14.32
C MET A 541 8.63 1.55 -15.50
N TYR A 542 7.82 0.50 -15.36
CA TYR A 542 7.47 -0.38 -16.47
C TYR A 542 6.82 0.41 -17.61
N HIS A 543 5.76 1.17 -17.31
CA HIS A 543 5.06 1.96 -18.33
C HIS A 543 5.95 3.07 -18.90
N ALA A 544 6.79 3.72 -18.10
CA ALA A 544 7.74 4.71 -18.59
C ALA A 544 8.71 4.12 -19.62
N LYS A 545 9.22 2.91 -19.37
CA LYS A 545 10.07 2.19 -20.32
C LYS A 545 9.32 1.75 -21.56
N ARG A 546 8.09 1.24 -21.42
CA ARG A 546 7.22 0.92 -22.56
C ARG A 546 7.00 2.12 -23.47
N VAL A 547 6.72 3.29 -22.89
CA VAL A 547 6.59 4.54 -23.67
C VAL A 547 7.90 4.87 -24.38
N GLN A 548 9.04 4.78 -23.70
CA GLN A 548 10.37 5.03 -24.29
C GLN A 548 10.69 4.08 -25.45
N GLU A 549 10.40 2.78 -25.30
CA GLU A 549 10.58 1.76 -26.35
C GLU A 549 9.70 2.05 -27.57
N LEU A 550 8.47 2.55 -27.36
CA LEU A 550 7.51 2.84 -28.41
C LEU A 550 7.77 4.18 -29.12
N THR A 551 8.38 5.17 -28.47
CA THR A 551 8.65 6.50 -29.07
C THR A 551 9.96 6.57 -29.85
N SER A 552 10.87 5.59 -29.70
CA SER A 552 12.26 5.71 -30.14
C SER A 552 13.01 6.95 -29.59
N GLN A 553 12.44 7.65 -28.59
CA GLN A 553 13.07 8.81 -27.96
C GLN A 553 13.93 8.35 -26.78
N HIS A 554 15.23 8.59 -26.87
CA HIS A 554 16.20 8.19 -25.85
C HIS A 554 16.21 9.16 -24.65
N SER A 555 16.20 8.57 -23.44
CA SER A 555 16.82 9.07 -22.20
C SER A 555 16.07 10.04 -21.30
N ASP A 556 15.42 11.10 -21.79
CA ASP A 556 15.03 12.21 -20.89
C ASP A 556 13.67 12.05 -20.20
N TYR A 557 12.83 11.13 -20.68
CA TYR A 557 11.46 10.94 -20.17
C TYR A 557 11.43 10.56 -18.68
N ILE A 558 12.34 9.68 -18.24
CA ILE A 558 12.38 9.19 -16.84
C ILE A 558 12.82 10.31 -15.89
N GLU A 559 13.74 11.17 -16.31
CA GLU A 559 14.22 12.30 -15.51
C GLU A 559 13.17 13.42 -15.40
N ASP A 560 12.45 13.70 -16.50
CA ASP A 560 11.32 14.63 -16.51
C ASP A 560 10.19 14.15 -15.59
N VAL A 561 9.79 12.89 -15.70
CA VAL A 561 8.78 12.26 -14.83
C VAL A 561 9.12 12.42 -13.35
N THR A 562 10.37 12.12 -13.01
CA THR A 562 10.85 12.19 -11.63
C THR A 562 10.83 13.64 -11.11
N SER A 563 11.23 14.59 -11.96
CA SER A 563 11.25 16.01 -11.64
C SER A 563 9.85 16.61 -11.50
N GLN A 564 8.91 16.19 -12.35
CA GLN A 564 7.49 16.57 -12.25
C GLN A 564 6.85 16.05 -10.97
N LEU A 565 7.07 14.78 -10.60
CA LEU A 565 6.59 14.21 -9.33
C LEU A 565 7.11 15.01 -8.12
N ILE A 566 8.39 15.41 -8.11
CA ILE A 566 8.98 16.24 -7.05
C ILE A 566 8.27 17.61 -6.98
N ASN A 567 8.06 18.25 -8.12
CA ASN A 567 7.44 19.58 -8.17
C ASN A 567 5.95 19.55 -7.76
N GLU A 568 5.20 18.54 -8.18
CA GLU A 568 3.77 18.41 -7.89
C GLU A 568 3.45 18.09 -6.43
N ILE A 569 4.38 17.49 -5.68
CA ILE A 569 4.21 17.15 -4.26
C ILE A 569 4.62 18.33 -3.34
N ARG A 570 5.37 19.32 -3.85
CA ARG A 570 5.82 20.50 -3.07
C ARG A 570 4.69 21.46 -2.63
N LEU A 571 3.44 21.24 -3.02
CA LEU A 571 2.30 22.10 -2.72
C LEU A 571 1.51 21.72 -1.44
N GLY A 572 2.03 20.79 -0.60
CA GLY A 572 1.36 20.30 0.61
C GLY A 572 1.63 21.07 1.90
N GLU A 573 1.02 20.65 3.02
CA GLU A 573 1.20 21.28 4.35
C GLU A 573 2.66 21.26 4.83
N PRO A 574 3.16 22.31 5.53
CA PRO A 574 4.55 22.43 5.95
C PRO A 574 5.09 21.25 6.76
N ASN A 575 4.23 20.59 7.54
CA ASN A 575 4.60 19.45 8.39
C ASN A 575 4.72 18.12 7.62
N ILE A 576 4.12 18.04 6.43
CA ILE A 576 4.11 16.86 5.56
C ILE A 576 5.31 16.89 4.60
N ILE A 577 5.71 18.09 4.16
CA ILE A 577 6.76 18.31 3.16
C ILE A 577 8.08 17.57 3.50
N PRO A 578 8.65 17.64 4.72
CA PRO A 578 9.94 16.99 5.00
C PRO A 578 9.90 15.48 4.81
N TYR A 579 8.82 14.83 5.26
CA TYR A 579 8.63 13.39 5.10
C TYR A 579 8.41 13.03 3.63
N ALA A 580 7.55 13.75 2.92
CA ALA A 580 7.29 13.50 1.50
C ALA A 580 8.56 13.64 0.65
N VAL A 581 9.36 14.70 0.86
CA VAL A 581 10.62 14.94 0.15
C VAL A 581 11.62 13.81 0.37
N LYS A 582 11.75 13.31 1.61
CA LYS A 582 12.64 12.17 1.91
C LYS A 582 12.26 10.93 1.08
N HIS A 583 10.97 10.61 0.99
CA HIS A 583 10.51 9.46 0.18
C HIS A 583 10.74 9.65 -1.31
N ILE A 584 10.43 10.83 -1.85
CA ILE A 584 10.58 11.07 -3.29
C ILE A 584 12.04 10.93 -3.72
N ASN A 585 12.98 11.39 -2.90
CA ASN A 585 14.42 11.21 -3.18
C ASN A 585 14.83 9.73 -3.22
N ILE A 586 14.21 8.87 -2.42
CA ILE A 586 14.44 7.41 -2.46
C ILE A 586 13.84 6.82 -3.73
N LEU A 587 12.60 7.20 -4.05
CA LEU A 587 11.94 6.76 -5.27
C LEU A 587 12.73 7.17 -6.51
N LYS A 588 13.28 8.40 -6.55
CA LYS A 588 14.21 8.83 -7.59
C LYS A 588 15.40 7.87 -7.74
N LYS A 589 16.06 7.51 -6.64
CA LYS A 589 17.18 6.54 -6.65
C LYS A 589 16.71 5.14 -7.08
N ALA A 590 15.54 4.71 -6.66
CA ALA A 590 14.99 3.40 -7.00
C ALA A 590 14.63 3.33 -8.50
N MET A 591 13.97 4.37 -9.02
CA MET A 591 13.67 4.54 -10.44
C MET A 591 14.95 4.58 -11.28
N GLN A 592 15.99 5.28 -10.82
CA GLN A 592 17.33 5.27 -11.45
C GLN A 592 17.93 3.86 -11.50
N LYS A 593 17.82 3.04 -10.46
CA LYS A 593 18.28 1.64 -10.52
C LYS A 593 17.44 0.77 -11.44
N LEU A 594 16.13 1.03 -11.51
CA LEU A 594 15.22 0.29 -12.41
C LEU A 594 15.50 0.58 -13.90
N THR A 595 16.21 1.67 -14.24
CA THR A 595 16.63 1.92 -15.62
C THR A 595 17.66 0.89 -16.11
N GLU A 596 18.31 0.12 -15.23
CA GLU A 596 19.27 -0.93 -15.59
C GLU A 596 18.58 -2.20 -16.16
N TYR A 597 17.27 -2.38 -15.96
CA TYR A 597 16.53 -3.61 -16.33
C TYR A 597 15.60 -3.40 -17.52
N PRO A 598 15.58 -4.22 -18.59
CA PRO A 598 14.62 -4.06 -19.69
C PRO A 598 13.16 -4.08 -19.18
N ALA A 599 12.23 -3.45 -19.91
CA ALA A 599 10.86 -3.22 -19.41
C ALA A 599 10.21 -4.49 -18.84
N ASN A 600 10.28 -5.60 -19.58
CA ASN A 600 9.73 -6.91 -19.18
C ASN A 600 10.35 -7.53 -17.91
N GLN A 601 11.53 -7.07 -17.47
CA GLN A 601 12.19 -7.51 -16.24
C GLN A 601 12.02 -6.54 -15.06
N VAL A 602 11.41 -5.38 -15.30
CA VAL A 602 11.08 -4.41 -14.24
C VAL A 602 9.97 -4.95 -13.35
N LEU A 603 8.94 -5.56 -13.95
CA LEU A 603 7.85 -6.24 -13.25
C LEU A 603 8.43 -7.40 -12.43
N GLY A 604 8.38 -7.28 -11.09
CA GLY A 604 9.01 -8.23 -10.17
C GLY A 604 10.12 -7.62 -9.30
N LYS A 605 10.58 -6.39 -9.57
CA LYS A 605 11.59 -5.70 -8.75
C LYS A 605 11.00 -4.94 -7.55
N HIS A 606 9.86 -5.38 -7.03
CA HIS A 606 9.19 -4.74 -5.89
C HIS A 606 10.01 -4.83 -4.60
N GLU A 607 10.69 -5.96 -4.38
CA GLU A 607 11.55 -6.16 -3.21
C GLU A 607 12.72 -5.17 -3.19
N LEU A 608 13.35 -4.92 -4.35
CA LEU A 608 14.42 -3.93 -4.49
C LEU A 608 13.96 -2.53 -4.04
N VAL A 609 12.78 -2.09 -4.48
CA VAL A 609 12.23 -0.78 -4.10
C VAL A 609 11.83 -0.78 -2.62
N GLU A 610 11.26 -1.87 -2.11
CA GLU A 610 10.87 -1.99 -0.70
C GLU A 610 12.09 -1.93 0.22
N GLU A 611 13.18 -2.64 -0.09
CA GLU A 611 14.45 -2.60 0.65
C GLU A 611 15.03 -1.19 0.72
N MET A 612 15.02 -0.46 -0.40
CA MET A 612 15.48 0.94 -0.44
C MET A 612 14.61 1.82 0.46
N LEU A 613 13.29 1.61 0.47
CA LEU A 613 12.38 2.29 1.40
C LEU A 613 12.62 1.89 2.87
N VAL A 614 13.02 0.64 3.16
CA VAL A 614 13.34 0.17 4.54
C VAL A 614 14.58 0.85 5.08
N SER A 615 15.62 0.97 4.26
CA SER A 615 16.93 1.47 4.69
C SER A 615 16.89 2.84 5.37
N VAL A 616 15.89 3.67 5.06
CA VAL A 616 15.77 5.05 5.54
C VAL A 616 14.97 5.22 6.85
N TYR A 617 14.25 4.17 7.25
CA TYR A 617 13.48 4.11 8.50
C TYR A 617 14.13 3.27 9.59
N ARG A 618 15.28 2.67 9.30
CA ARG A 618 16.06 1.95 10.32
C ARG A 618 16.74 2.92 11.31
N ASP A 619 16.86 4.19 10.93
CA ASP A 619 17.54 5.26 11.69
C ASP A 619 16.59 6.19 12.49
N HIS A 620 15.28 5.94 12.51
CA HIS A 620 14.26 6.76 13.22
C HIS A 620 13.34 5.89 14.09
#